data_AF-A0A4Q6E7U0-F1
#
_entry.id   AF-A0A4Q6E7U0-F1
#
_cell.length_a   1.000
_cell.length_b   1.000
_cell.length_c   1.000
_cell.angle_alpha   90.00
_cell.angle_beta   90.00
_cell.angle_gamma   90.00
#
_symmetry.space_group_name_H-M   'P 1'
#
loop_
_entity.id
_entity.type
_entity.pdbx_description
1 polymer ?
#
loop_
_entity_poly.entity_id
_entity_poly.type
_entity_poly.pdbx_seq_one_letter_code
_entity_poly.pdbx_strand_id
1 'polypeptide(L)'
;SEATKKRYLKNLAEQISNLRRAMEKSDFATVREICHRVRGSASLFGLRDLGDACRETEDACVENKPESIVQGFQVIEVIVSRNSSQLTA
;
A
#
# COMPACT_ATOMS: atom_id res chain seq x y z
N SER A 1 3.92 5.63 -20.47
CA SER A 1 3.57 4.54 -21.39
C SER A 1 2.75 3.48 -20.68
N GLU A 2 1.77 2.86 -21.35
CA GLU A 2 0.93 1.78 -20.78
C GLU A 2 1.74 0.64 -20.14
N ALA A 3 2.89 0.30 -20.71
CA ALA A 3 3.81 -0.70 -20.17
C ALA A 3 4.30 -0.37 -18.74
N THR A 4 4.58 0.90 -18.45
CA THR A 4 5.03 1.35 -17.13
C THR A 4 3.92 1.24 -16.10
N LYS A 5 2.69 1.59 -16.48
CA LYS A 5 1.49 1.49 -15.62
C LYS A 5 1.18 0.02 -15.30
N LYS A 6 1.22 -0.86 -16.30
CA LYS A 6 0.98 -2.31 -16.12
C LYS A 6 2.03 -2.95 -15.21
N ARG A 7 3.30 -2.59 -15.37
CA ARG A 7 4.40 -3.06 -14.50
C ARG A 7 4.27 -2.54 -13.07
N TYR A 8 3.87 -1.28 -12.90
CA TYR A 8 3.59 -0.71 -11.59
C TYR A 8 2.45 -1.43 -10.87
N LEU A 9 1.35 -1.71 -11.58
CA LEU A 9 0.20 -2.43 -11.00
C LEU A 9 0.57 -3.85 -10.59
N LYS A 10 1.39 -4.54 -11.39
CA LYS A 10 1.91 -5.86 -11.01
C LYS A 10 2.76 -5.78 -9.74
N ASN A 11 3.68 -4.81 -9.67
CA ASN A 11 4.47 -4.58 -8.47
C ASN A 11 3.59 -4.20 -7.28
N LEU A 12 2.54 -3.39 -7.47
CA LEU A 12 1.62 -3.00 -6.41
C LEU A 12 0.91 -4.22 -5.82
N ALA A 13 0.43 -5.15 -6.65
CA ALA A 13 -0.19 -6.38 -6.19
C ALA A 13 0.79 -7.25 -5.37
N GLU A 14 2.05 -7.36 -5.79
CA GLU A 14 3.10 -8.03 -5.02
C GLU A 14 3.38 -7.32 -3.69
N GLN A 15 3.44 -5.99 -3.69
CA GLN A 15 3.64 -5.18 -2.48
C GLN A 15 2.49 -5.38 -1.48
N ILE A 16 1.23 -5.39 -1.93
CA ILE A 16 0.08 -5.66 -1.06
C ILE A 16 0.08 -7.09 -0.52
N SER A 17 0.48 -8.09 -1.33
CA SER A 17 0.63 -9.47 -0.85
C SER A 17 1.70 -9.58 0.24
N ASN A 18 2.83 -8.89 0.06
CA ASN A 18 3.88 -8.82 1.08
C ASN A 18 3.41 -8.05 2.33
N LEU A 19 2.63 -6.99 2.15
CA LEU A 19 2.05 -6.21 3.24
C LEU A 19 1.12 -7.07 4.10
N ARG A 20 0.24 -7.88 3.47
CA ARG A 20 -0.60 -8.87 4.17
C ARG A 20 0.23 -9.83 5.01
N ARG A 21 1.26 -10.43 4.42
CA ARG A 21 2.14 -11.38 5.13
C ARG A 21 2.87 -10.73 6.29
N ALA A 22 3.31 -9.49 6.14
CA ALA A 22 3.95 -8.73 7.21
C ALA A 22 2.96 -8.44 8.35
N MET A 23 1.72 -8.05 8.01
CA MET A 23 0.64 -7.85 8.98
C MET A 23 0.30 -9.15 9.74
N GLU A 24 0.20 -10.29 9.05
CA GLU A 24 -0.04 -11.60 9.69
C GLU A 24 1.06 -11.97 10.70
N LYS A 25 2.29 -11.56 10.43
CA LYS A 25 3.45 -11.77 11.32
C LYS A 25 3.65 -10.66 12.35
N SER A 26 2.79 -9.63 12.37
CA SER A 26 2.98 -8.41 13.15
C SER A 26 4.34 -7.73 12.91
N ASP A 27 4.88 -7.86 11.69
CA ASP A 27 6.15 -7.29 11.29
C ASP A 27 5.96 -5.85 10.81
N PHE A 28 5.84 -4.94 11.77
CA PHE A 28 5.60 -3.52 11.51
C PHE A 28 6.77 -2.82 10.82
N ALA A 29 7.99 -3.36 10.92
CA ALA A 29 9.15 -2.83 10.21
C ALA A 29 8.99 -3.04 8.70
N THR A 30 8.62 -4.26 8.29
CA THR A 30 8.34 -4.57 6.89
C THR A 30 7.12 -3.80 6.37
N VAL A 31 6.06 -3.66 7.18
CA VAL A 31 4.87 -2.86 6.82
C VAL A 31 5.26 -1.42 6.47
N ARG A 32 6.09 -0.80 7.32
CA ARG A 32 6.59 0.56 7.12
C ARG A 32 7.38 0.69 5.81
N GLU A 33 8.32 -0.21 5.54
CA GLU A 33 9.13 -0.18 4.32
C GLU A 33 8.26 -0.31 3.05
N ILE A 34 7.27 -1.19 3.09
CA ILE A 34 6.34 -1.39 1.97
C ILE A 34 5.51 -0.12 1.75
N CYS A 35 4.95 0.47 2.81
CA CYS A 35 4.19 1.70 2.73
C CYS A 35 5.03 2.86 2.20
N HIS A 36 6.27 3.00 2.65
CA HIS A 36 7.21 4.02 2.17
C HIS A 36 7.46 3.88 0.65
N ARG A 37 7.71 2.65 0.17
CA ARG A 37 7.93 2.37 -1.26
C ARG A 37 6.67 2.63 -2.09
N VAL A 38 5.50 2.19 -1.60
CA VAL A 38 4.21 2.38 -2.28
C VAL A 38 3.87 3.87 -2.35
N ARG A 39 4.06 4.63 -1.27
CA ARG A 39 3.88 6.09 -1.24
C ARG A 39 4.69 6.79 -2.31
N GLY A 40 6.00 6.50 -2.38
CA GLY A 40 6.90 7.14 -3.36
C GLY A 40 6.51 6.86 -4.81
N SER A 41 5.93 5.69 -5.06
CA SER A 41 5.48 5.31 -6.40
C SER A 41 4.04 5.75 -6.70
N ALA A 42 3.15 5.78 -5.71
CA ALA A 42 1.76 6.23 -5.85
C ALA A 42 1.65 7.68 -6.35
N SER A 43 2.52 8.57 -5.89
CA SER A 43 2.59 9.96 -6.38
C SER A 43 2.89 10.07 -7.88
N LEU A 44 3.68 9.13 -8.44
CA LEU A 44 4.03 9.11 -9.87
C LEU A 44 2.85 8.68 -10.75
N PHE A 45 1.92 7.91 -10.22
CA PHE A 45 0.77 7.38 -10.96
C PHE A 45 -0.55 8.12 -10.66
N GLY A 46 -0.49 9.20 -9.88
CA GLY A 46 -1.67 10.00 -9.52
C GLY A 46 -2.57 9.36 -8.45
N LEU A 47 -2.09 8.33 -7.76
CA LEU A 47 -2.81 7.63 -6.70
C LEU A 47 -2.60 8.35 -5.36
N ARG A 48 -3.07 9.60 -5.24
CA ARG A 48 -2.88 10.39 -4.01
C ARG A 48 -3.47 9.69 -2.78
N ASP A 49 -4.70 9.17 -2.89
CA ASP A 49 -5.36 8.49 -1.77
C ASP A 49 -4.55 7.30 -1.24
N LEU A 50 -3.92 6.53 -2.14
CA LEU A 50 -3.04 5.42 -1.77
C LEU A 50 -1.77 5.92 -1.08
N GLY A 51 -1.19 7.00 -1.60
CA GLY A 51 0.00 7.62 -1.02
C GLY A 51 -0.27 8.16 0.38
N ASP A 52 -1.42 8.81 0.59
CA ASP A 52 -1.83 9.35 1.88
C ASP A 52 -2.09 8.21 2.89
N ALA A 53 -2.82 7.16 2.51
CA ALA A 53 -3.05 6.00 3.37
C ALA A 53 -1.75 5.27 3.76
N CYS A 54 -0.81 5.13 2.81
CA CYS A 54 0.52 4.58 3.11
C CYS A 54 1.31 5.48 4.05
N ARG A 55 1.21 6.80 3.93
CA ARG A 55 1.86 7.74 4.85
C ARG A 55 1.29 7.62 6.26
N GLU A 56 -0.02 7.60 6.40
CA GLU A 56 -0.68 7.44 7.72
C GLU A 56 -0.29 6.11 8.37
N THR A 57 -0.18 5.03 7.59
CA THR A 57 0.27 3.73 8.08
C THR A 57 1.75 3.76 8.48
N GLU A 58 2.60 4.42 7.69
CA GLU A 58 4.02 4.63 8.00
C GLU A 58 4.19 5.37 9.34
N ASP A 59 3.44 6.44 9.54
CA ASP A 59 3.46 7.23 10.79
C ASP A 59 2.95 6.39 11.97
N ALA A 60 1.87 5.61 11.79
CA ALA A 60 1.36 4.69 12.81
C ALA A 60 2.38 3.60 13.21
N CYS A 61 3.18 3.11 12.27
CA CYS A 61 4.30 2.20 12.57
C CYS A 61 5.37 2.87 13.43
N VAL A 62 5.69 4.14 13.17
CA VAL A 62 6.66 4.91 13.97
C VAL A 62 6.14 5.17 15.37
N GLU A 63 4.85 5.52 15.49
CA GLU A 63 4.19 5.76 16.77
C GLU A 63 3.85 4.49 17.55
N ASN A 64 4.12 3.30 17.00
CA ASN A 64 3.76 2.00 17.60
C ASN A 64 2.26 1.88 17.95
N LYS A 65 1.37 2.33 17.04
CA LYS A 65 -0.08 2.24 17.18
C LYS A 65 -0.65 1.10 16.33
N PRO A 66 -0.66 -0.16 16.82
CA PRO A 66 -1.05 -1.32 16.02
C PRO A 66 -2.48 -1.24 15.47
N GLU A 67 -3.39 -0.65 16.23
CA GLU A 67 -4.78 -0.39 15.79
C GLU A 67 -4.84 0.53 14.56
N SER A 68 -4.05 1.60 14.55
CA SER A 68 -3.95 2.52 13.41
C SER A 68 -3.25 1.88 12.21
N ILE A 69 -2.26 1.01 12.45
CA ILE A 69 -1.60 0.24 11.37
C ILE A 69 -2.62 -0.69 10.69
N VAL A 70 -3.44 -1.39 11.47
CA VAL A 70 -4.49 -2.28 10.94
C VAL A 70 -5.53 -1.48 10.15
N GLN A 71 -5.99 -0.34 10.68
CA GLN A 71 -6.92 0.53 9.97
C GLN A 71 -6.33 1.04 8.65
N GLY A 72 -5.09 1.53 8.67
CA GLY A 72 -4.39 2.01 7.48
C GLY A 72 -4.21 0.90 6.44
N PHE A 73 -3.87 -0.31 6.88
CA PHE A 73 -3.80 -1.49 6.03
C PHE A 73 -5.14 -1.80 5.33
N GLN A 74 -6.27 -1.77 6.06
CA GLN A 74 -7.60 -1.98 5.48
C GLN A 74 -7.96 -0.92 4.43
N VAL A 75 -7.61 0.34 4.68
CA VAL A 75 -7.82 1.44 3.73
C VAL A 75 -7.02 1.19 2.45
N ILE A 76 -5.73 0.84 2.59
CA ILE A 76 -4.85 0.52 1.45
C ILE A 76 -5.45 -0.62 0.61
N GLU A 77 -5.91 -1.70 1.25
CA GLU A 77 -6.54 -2.84 0.56
C GLU A 77 -7.79 -2.41 -0.24
N VAL A 78 -8.65 -1.59 0.36
CA VAL A 78 -9.87 -1.10 -0.32
C VAL A 78 -9.51 -0.25 -1.53
N ILE A 79 -8.53 0.65 -1.40
CA ILE A 79 -8.08 1.51 -2.51
C ILE A 79 -7.50 0.65 -3.63
N VAL A 80 -6.62 -0.30 -3.31
CA VAL A 80 -6.00 -1.17 -4.32
C VAL A 80 -7.04 -2.06 -4.99
N SER A 81 -7.98 -2.63 -4.24
CA SER A 81 -9.07 -3.45 -4.77
C SER A 81 -9.94 -2.66 -5.77
N ARG A 82 -10.32 -1.42 -5.42
CA ARG A 82 -11.09 -0.53 -6.32
C ARG A 82 -10.36 -0.22 -7.62
N ASN A 83 -9.05 0.04 -7.53
CA ASN A 83 -8.23 0.31 -8.70
C ASN A 83 -7.96 -0.95 -9.54
N SER A 84 -7.90 -2.13 -8.91
CA SER A 84 -7.68 -3.42 -9.58
C SER A 84 -8.90 -3.89 -10.35
N SER A 85 -10.11 -3.67 -9.82
CA SER A 85 -11.37 -4.00 -10.53
C SER A 85 -11.58 -3.17 -11.79
N GLN A 86 -11.03 -1.95 -11.86
CA GLN A 86 -11.05 -1.11 -13.06
C GLN A 86 -10.05 -1.56 -14.14
N LEU A 87 -9.20 -2.55 -13.85
CA LEU A 87 -8.20 -3.08 -14.79
C LEU A 87 -8.61 -4.41 -15.44
N THR A 88 -9.68 -5.04 -14.94
CA THR A 88 -10.25 -6.28 -15.47
C THR A 88 -11.52 -6.07 -16.31
N ALA A 89 -11.97 -4.82 -16.49
CA ALA A 89 -13.13 -4.44 -17.30
C ALA A 89 -12.71 -3.84 -18.64
#